data_AF-A0A6N7WMQ7-F1
#
_entry.id   AF-A0A6N7WMQ7-F1
#
_cell.length_a   1.000
_cell.length_b   1.000
_cell.length_c   1.000
_cell.angle_alpha   90.00
_cell.angle_beta   90.00
_cell.angle_gamma   90.00
#
_symmetry.space_group_name_H-M   'P 1'
#
loop_
_entity.id
_entity.type
_entity.pdbx_description
1 polymer ?
#
loop_
_entity_poly.entity_id
_entity_poly.type
_entity_poly.pdbx_seq_one_letter_code
_entity_poly.pdbx_strand_id
1 'polypeptide(L)' 'MSLHVDGMIIMPCHGKNYSPAILQLYLDDFPVVLIDKKMKGIPVPSVRTDNKAATGRTPVHNGHGSGKRA' A
#
# COMPACT_ATOMS: atom_id res chain seq x y z
N MET A 1 -23.09 12.07 6.81
CA MET A 1 -22.32 11.52 7.94
C MET A 1 -20.88 11.96 7.73
N SER A 2 -20.44 13.06 8.37
CA SER A 2 -19.06 13.53 8.21
C SER A 2 -18.18 12.85 9.24
N LEU A 3 -17.12 12.20 8.76
CA LEU A 3 -15.99 11.83 9.61
C LEU A 3 -15.26 13.14 9.87
N HIS A 4 -15.28 13.64 11.11
CA HIS A 4 -14.62 14.89 11.52
C HIS A 4 -13.10 14.70 11.63
N VAL A 5 -12.48 14.29 10.52
CA VAL A 5 -11.05 13.99 10.44
C VAL A 5 -10.43 14.79 9.32
N ASP A 6 -9.19 15.22 9.52
CA ASP A 6 -8.46 16.04 8.54
C ASP A 6 -7.80 15.19 7.44
N GLY A 7 -7.90 13.86 7.52
CA GLY A 7 -7.30 12.96 6.54
C GLY A 7 -7.47 11.48 6.87
N MET A 8 -7.04 10.60 5.97
CA MET A 8 -7.20 9.15 6.09
C MET A 8 -5.96 8.36 5.66
N ILE A 9 -5.62 7.33 6.44
CA ILE A 9 -4.60 6.33 6.11
C ILE A 9 -5.31 5.02 5.76
N ILE A 10 -5.00 4.44 4.60
CA ILE A 10 -5.71 3.28 4.08
C ILE A 10 -4.72 2.13 3.80
N MET A 11 -4.99 0.96 4.39
CA MET A 11 -4.29 -0.29 4.06
C MET A 11 -5.08 -1.08 3.00
N PRO A 12 -4.58 -1.20 1.76
CA PRO A 12 -5.24 -1.96 0.71
C PRO A 12 -5.10 -3.48 0.96
N CYS A 13 -6.22 -4.18 1.01
CA CYS A 13 -6.24 -5.63 1.28
C CYS A 13 -6.01 -6.49 0.02
N HIS A 14 -6.71 -6.19 -1.10
CA HIS A 14 -6.61 -6.94 -2.37
C HIS A 14 -6.15 -6.06 -3.53
N GLY A 15 -5.07 -6.44 -4.20
CA GLY A 15 -4.23 -5.56 -5.03
C GLY A 15 -4.72 -5.23 -6.45
N LYS A 16 -5.99 -5.44 -6.80
CA LYS A 16 -6.47 -5.23 -8.18
C LYS A 16 -7.57 -4.17 -8.33
N ASN A 17 -8.48 -4.07 -7.36
CA ASN A 17 -9.63 -3.18 -7.48
C ASN A 17 -9.64 -2.18 -6.33
N TYR A 18 -9.66 -0.90 -6.65
CA TYR A 18 -9.92 0.15 -5.68
C TYR A 18 -11.41 0.45 -5.62
N SER A 19 -11.88 0.89 -4.46
CA SER A 19 -13.23 1.42 -4.38
C SER A 19 -13.26 2.79 -5.06
N PRO A 20 -14.31 3.11 -5.83
CA PRO A 20 -14.52 4.46 -6.35
C PRO A 20 -14.45 5.54 -5.27
N ALA A 21 -14.81 5.21 -4.02
CA ALA A 21 -14.70 6.11 -2.88
C ALA A 21 -13.26 6.62 -2.64
N ILE A 22 -12.22 5.79 -2.81
CA ILE A 22 -10.83 6.25 -2.65
C ILE A 22 -10.45 7.26 -3.74
N LEU A 23 -10.93 7.04 -4.96
CA LEU A 23 -10.70 7.97 -6.06
C LEU A 23 -11.44 9.29 -5.83
N GLN A 24 -12.67 9.22 -5.35
CA GLN A 24 -13.46 10.40 -5.01
C GLN A 24 -12.75 11.25 -3.95
N LEU A 25 -12.22 10.64 -2.88
CA LEU A 25 -11.43 11.36 -1.86
C LEU A 25 -10.25 12.12 -2.48
N TYR A 26 -9.52 11.48 -3.39
CA TYR A 26 -8.40 12.14 -4.07
C TYR A 26 -8.87 13.29 -4.97
N LEU A 27 -9.98 13.12 -5.69
CA LEU A 27 -10.56 14.15 -6.55
C LEU A 27 -11.14 15.34 -5.76
N ASP A 28 -11.60 15.08 -4.54
CA ASP A 28 -12.12 16.10 -3.62
C ASP A 28 -10.98 16.81 -2.84
N ASP A 29 -9.72 16.63 -3.25
CA ASP A 29 -8.53 17.13 -2.56
C ASP A 29 -8.44 16.73 -1.08
N PHE A 30 -9.12 15.64 -0.68
CA PHE A 30 -9.11 15.14 0.68
C PHE A 30 -7.80 14.41 0.98
N PRO A 31 -7.07 14.74 2.08
CA PRO A 31 -5.78 14.13 2.37
C PRO A 31 -5.88 12.62 2.59
N VAL A 32 -5.28 11.83 1.68
CA VAL A 32 -5.28 10.37 1.76
C VAL A 32 -3.92 9.78 1.41
N VAL A 33 -3.48 8.81 2.22
CA VAL A 33 -2.21 8.09 2.01
C VAL A 33 -2.45 6.58 2.10
N LEU A 34 -1.90 5.83 1.15
CA LEU A 34 -1.89 4.37 1.18
C LEU A 34 -0.68 3.84 1.97
N ILE A 35 -0.85 2.73 2.68
CA ILE A 35 0.26 2.01 3.33
C ILE A 35 0.41 0.59 2.78
N ASP A 36 1.56 -0.05 3.02
CA ASP A 36 1.91 -1.43 2.62
C ASP A 36 2.06 -1.65 1.10
N LYS A 37 1.05 -1.34 0.30
CA LYS A 37 1.05 -1.54 -1.17
C LYS A 37 0.67 -0.27 -1.92
N LYS A 38 1.20 -0.18 -3.14
CA LYS A 38 0.77 0.80 -4.13
C LYS A 38 -0.27 0.16 -5.02
N MET A 39 -1.41 0.82 -5.21
CA MET A 39 -2.39 0.43 -6.21
C MET A 39 -1.96 1.00 -7.57
N LYS A 40 -1.82 0.13 -8.59
CA LYS A 40 -1.51 0.57 -9.95
C LYS A 40 -2.73 1.28 -10.53
N GLY A 41 -2.51 2.38 -11.25
CA GLY A 41 -3.59 3.11 -11.93
C GLY A 41 -4.28 4.20 -11.10
N ILE A 42 -3.79 4.51 -9.90
CA ILE A 42 -4.35 5.57 -9.04
C ILE A 42 -3.24 6.54 -8.63
N PRO A 43 -3.48 7.86 -8.70
CA PRO A 43 -2.50 8.89 -8.33
C PRO A 43 -2.41 9.17 -6.82
N VAL A 44 -2.76 8.22 -5.94
CA VAL A 44 -2.68 8.41 -4.49
C VAL A 44 -1.27 8.09 -3.96
N PRO A 45 -0.67 8.94 -3.10
CA PRO A 45 0.63 8.66 -2.49
C PRO A 45 0.61 7.40 -1.61
N SER A 46 1.75 6.71 -1.52
CA SER A 46 1.87 5.46 -0.74
C SER A 46 3.18 5.35 0.03
N VAL A 47 3.11 5.06 1.32
CA VAL A 47 4.26 4.70 2.17
C VAL A 47 4.40 3.19 2.24
N ARG A 48 5.57 2.66 1.91
CA ARG A 48 5.79 1.21 1.75
C ARG A 48 7.17 0.81 2.21
N THR A 49 7.28 -0.41 2.70
CA THR A 49 8.57 -1.06 2.92
C THR A 49 9.24 -1.32 1.57
N ASP A 50 10.55 -1.07 1.48
CA ASP A 50 11.34 -1.59 0.37
C ASP A 50 11.48 -3.11 0.52
N ASN A 51 10.52 -3.83 -0.06
CA ASN A 51 10.50 -5.29 0.01
C ASN A 51 11.71 -5.93 -0.67
N LYS A 52 12.38 -5.25 -1.62
CA LYS A 52 13.61 -5.77 -2.24
C LYS A 52 14.76 -5.74 -1.24
N ALA A 53 14.95 -4.60 -0.58
CA ALA A 53 15.94 -4.48 0.48
C ALA A 53 15.61 -5.39 1.67
N ALA A 54 14.34 -5.50 2.06
CA ALA A 54 13.91 -6.36 3.16
C ALA A 54 14.19 -7.84 2.89
N THR A 55 13.92 -8.32 1.66
CA THR A 55 14.23 -9.72 1.28
C THR A 55 15.73 -9.99 1.33
N GLY A 56 16.56 -9.06 0.82
CA GLY A 56 18.02 -9.22 0.81
C GLY A 56 18.67 -9.06 2.19
N ARG A 57 18.02 -8.35 3.12
CA ARG A 57 18.51 -8.12 4.49
C ARG A 57 17.88 -9.06 5.51
N THR A 58 17.03 -10.00 5.08
CA THR A 58 16.56 -11.10 5.94
C THR A 58 17.81 -11.79 6.47
N PRO A 59 18.14 -11.67 7.77
CA PRO A 59 19.18 -12.52 8.34
C PRO A 59 18.66 -13.93 8.11
N VAL A 60 19.45 -14.77 7.45
CA VAL A 60 19.14 -16.19 7.32
C VAL A 60 19.16 -16.81 8.71
N HIS A 61 18.08 -16.64 9.47
CA HIS A 61 17.77 -17.52 10.59
C HIS A 61 17.34 -18.84 9.95
N ASN A 62 18.34 -19.71 9.79
CA ASN A 62 18.28 -21.12 9.40
C ASN A 62 16.86 -21.67 9.17
N GLY A 63 16.41 -21.71 7.92
CA GLY A 63 15.09 -22.21 7.55
C GLY A 63 14.86 -22.23 6.04
N HIS A 64 15.33 -23.31 5.40
CA HIS A 64 14.91 -23.86 4.10
C HIS A 64 14.41 -22.86 3.05
N GLY A 65 15.35 -22.37 2.22
CA GLY A 65 15.03 -21.59 1.03
C GLY A 65 14.27 -22.43 -0.01
N SER A 66 13.00 -22.09 -0.25
CA SER A 66 12.34 -22.42 -1.51
C SER A 66 12.54 -21.24 -2.47
N GLY A 67 13.42 -21.40 -3.45
CA GLY A 67 13.59 -20.44 -4.53
C GLY A 67 12.32 -20.25 -5.34
N LYS A 68 12.15 -19.06 -5.89
CA LYS A 68 11.52 -18.83 -7.20
C LYS A 68 12.04 -17.51 -7.77
N ARG A 69 13.00 -17.63 -8.69
CA ARG A 69 13.26 -16.65 -9.73
C ARG A 69 12.15 -16.80 -10.78
N ALA A 70 11.45 -15.71 -11.08
CA ALA A 70 10.88 -15.30 -12.36
C ALA A 70 9.95 -14.11 -12.13
#